data_AF-A0A846WKZ8-F1
#
_entry.id   AF-A0A846WKZ8-F1
#
_cell.length_a   1.000
_cell.length_b   1.000
_cell.length_c   1.000
_cell.angle_alpha   90.00
_cell.angle_beta   90.00
_cell.angle_gamma   90.00
#
_symmetry.space_group_name_H-M   'P 1'
#
loop_
_entity.id
_entity.type
_entity.pdbx_description
1 polymer ?
#
loop_
_entity_poly.entity_id
_entity_poly.type
_entity_poly.pdbx_seq_one_letter_code
_entity_poly.pdbx_strand_id
1 'polypeptide(L)'
;MSGSDAPVSSASGYGAGAGGDGVDCHSLQLVRTLQAPVPDVVKDLHIDDVCHVLLRAGPPEVVVITDELDRDAGGILPTMALLSCLRRGVEYVAVVRAIAGGAIELNVQARDCTTLRRLVKIRLEPGCSVATGDLLTVEAATGIAAEHRVAVAGGATVGQFDWDEALAACLDEGLRFRAQIVSITDAGVLAVIRGAP
;
A
#
# COMPACT_ATOMS: atom_id res chain seq x y z
N MET A 1 -71.24 -18.79 21.83
CA MET A 1 -71.59 -18.09 20.59
C MET A 1 -70.31 -17.47 20.06
N SER A 2 -69.85 -17.96 18.92
CA SER A 2 -68.62 -17.56 18.23
C SER A 2 -69.03 -16.60 17.12
N GLY A 3 -68.41 -15.43 17.06
CA GLY A 3 -68.68 -14.41 16.05
C GLY A 3 -67.37 -13.96 15.40
N SER A 4 -67.23 -14.30 14.13
CA SER A 4 -66.19 -13.82 13.20
C SER A 4 -66.41 -12.35 12.85
N ASP A 5 -65.34 -11.62 12.51
CA ASP A 5 -65.16 -11.04 11.17
C ASP A 5 -63.83 -10.27 11.07
N ALA A 6 -63.10 -10.59 10.00
CA ALA A 6 -61.94 -9.83 9.54
C ALA A 6 -62.39 -8.63 8.70
N PRO A 7 -61.52 -7.63 8.52
CA PRO A 7 -61.27 -7.19 7.16
C PRO A 7 -59.78 -7.21 6.81
N VAL A 8 -59.50 -7.78 5.65
CA VAL A 8 -58.28 -7.52 4.87
C VAL A 8 -58.36 -6.12 4.27
N SER A 9 -57.28 -5.35 4.35
CA SER A 9 -56.87 -4.41 3.30
C SER A 9 -55.41 -4.00 3.50
N SER A 10 -54.67 -4.25 2.43
CA SER A 10 -53.27 -3.93 2.19
C SER A 10 -53.03 -2.43 2.31
N ALA A 11 -52.05 -2.03 3.12
CA ALA A 11 -51.40 -0.74 2.98
C ALA A 11 -49.89 -0.99 2.96
N SER A 12 -49.32 -0.68 1.79
CA SER A 12 -47.90 -0.64 1.47
C SER A 12 -47.11 0.11 2.55
N GLY A 13 -46.54 -0.64 3.48
CA GLY A 13 -45.46 -0.18 4.34
C GLY A 13 -44.15 -0.35 3.59
N TYR A 14 -43.75 0.68 2.83
CA TYR A 14 -42.38 0.84 2.37
C TYR A 14 -41.50 1.04 3.61
N GLY A 15 -41.07 -0.06 4.19
CA GLY A 15 -40.18 -0.13 5.33
C GLY A 15 -38.83 -0.70 4.90
N ALA A 16 -37.80 0.09 5.16
CA ALA A 16 -36.42 -0.32 5.35
C ALA A 16 -35.66 -0.85 4.12
N GLY A 17 -34.96 0.10 3.49
CA GLY A 17 -33.80 -0.16 2.63
C GLY A 17 -32.83 1.01 2.69
N ALA A 18 -32.60 1.57 3.88
CA ALA A 18 -31.42 2.40 4.10
C ALA A 18 -30.22 1.45 4.13
N GLY A 19 -29.38 1.55 3.12
CA GLY A 19 -28.15 0.76 2.98
C GLY A 19 -27.25 1.36 1.91
N GLY A 20 -27.24 2.69 1.79
CA GLY A 20 -26.18 3.42 1.14
C GLY A 20 -24.98 3.50 2.07
N ASP A 21 -24.50 2.36 2.58
CA ASP A 21 -23.16 2.27 3.14
C ASP A 21 -22.22 2.30 1.93
N GLY A 22 -21.95 3.50 1.43
CA GLY A 22 -20.89 3.70 0.46
C GLY A 22 -19.63 3.12 1.08
N VAL A 23 -19.13 2.01 0.50
CA VAL A 23 -17.88 1.39 0.92
C VAL A 23 -16.83 2.49 1.00
N ASP A 24 -16.31 2.71 2.20
CA ASP A 24 -15.18 3.59 2.38
C ASP A 24 -13.94 2.87 1.85
N CYS A 25 -13.51 3.32 0.67
CA CYS A 25 -12.40 2.72 -0.02
C CYS A 25 -11.09 2.87 0.74
N HIS A 26 -10.93 3.94 1.54
CA HIS A 26 -9.68 4.19 2.26
C HIS A 26 -9.51 3.29 3.50
N SER A 27 -10.61 2.81 4.10
CA SER A 27 -10.57 1.85 5.22
C SER A 27 -10.75 0.39 4.80
N LEU A 28 -10.96 0.11 3.51
CA LEU A 28 -11.12 -1.26 3.02
C LEU A 28 -9.80 -2.05 3.17
N GLN A 29 -9.83 -3.05 4.05
CA GLN A 29 -8.75 -4.02 4.22
C GLN A 29 -9.28 -5.45 4.05
N LEU A 30 -8.53 -6.29 3.35
CA LEU A 30 -8.94 -7.66 3.05
C LEU A 30 -7.75 -8.62 2.90
N VAL A 31 -7.85 -9.79 3.53
CA VAL A 31 -6.85 -10.85 3.44
C VAL A 31 -7.20 -11.79 2.28
N ARG A 32 -6.31 -11.99 1.32
CA ARG A 32 -6.54 -12.82 0.12
C ARG A 32 -5.35 -13.71 -0.17
N THR A 33 -5.62 -14.84 -0.80
CA THR A 33 -4.58 -15.75 -1.28
C THR A 33 -4.27 -15.45 -2.74
N LEU A 34 -2.98 -15.31 -3.06
CA LEU A 34 -2.51 -15.20 -4.43
C LEU A 34 -2.90 -16.45 -5.22
N GLN A 35 -3.53 -16.23 -6.36
CA GLN A 35 -4.00 -17.25 -7.30
C GLN A 35 -3.10 -17.26 -8.53
N ALA A 36 -2.88 -18.44 -9.10
CA ALA A 36 -2.01 -18.65 -10.25
C ALA A 36 -0.64 -17.95 -10.09
N PRO A 37 0.11 -18.24 -9.00
CA PRO A 37 1.39 -17.59 -8.73
C PRO A 37 2.37 -17.84 -9.87
N VAL A 38 3.03 -16.78 -10.34
CA VAL A 38 4.08 -16.86 -11.36
C VAL A 38 5.39 -17.26 -10.68
N PRO A 39 5.92 -18.48 -10.91
CA PRO A 39 7.02 -19.04 -10.10
C PRO A 39 8.27 -18.15 -10.03
N ASP A 40 8.61 -17.49 -11.13
CA ASP A 40 9.80 -16.64 -11.22
C ASP A 40 9.68 -15.32 -10.46
N VAL A 41 8.46 -14.85 -10.18
CA VAL A 41 8.24 -13.63 -9.41
C VAL A 41 8.04 -13.99 -7.94
N VAL A 42 7.24 -15.02 -7.66
CA VAL A 42 6.92 -15.38 -6.27
C VAL A 42 8.10 -15.95 -5.48
N LYS A 43 9.13 -16.47 -6.15
CA LYS A 43 10.38 -16.90 -5.50
C LYS A 43 11.17 -15.72 -4.92
N ASP A 44 10.96 -14.52 -5.44
CA ASP A 44 11.61 -13.29 -5.00
C ASP A 44 10.76 -12.54 -3.96
N LEU A 45 9.53 -12.98 -3.69
CA LEU A 45 8.64 -12.38 -2.69
C LEU A 45 9.01 -12.84 -1.28
N HIS A 46 9.04 -11.89 -0.37
CA HIS A 46 9.29 -12.07 1.04
C HIS A 46 8.10 -11.58 1.88
N ILE A 47 8.02 -12.04 3.13
CA ILE A 47 7.08 -11.49 4.11
C ILE A 47 7.38 -9.99 4.27
N ASP A 48 6.32 -9.18 4.38
CA ASP A 48 6.32 -7.71 4.43
C ASP A 48 6.69 -7.02 3.10
N ASP A 49 6.79 -7.75 1.99
CA ASP A 49 6.85 -7.14 0.67
C ASP A 49 5.52 -6.47 0.30
N VAL A 50 5.64 -5.31 -0.34
CA VAL A 50 4.51 -4.48 -0.76
C VAL A 50 4.39 -4.60 -2.27
N CYS A 51 3.31 -5.22 -2.72
CA CYS A 51 2.98 -5.42 -4.12
C CYS A 51 1.91 -4.42 -4.56
N HIS A 52 1.90 -4.06 -5.84
CA HIS A 52 0.85 -3.22 -6.40
C HIS A 52 -0.39 -4.05 -6.76
N VAL A 53 -1.57 -3.46 -6.60
CA VAL A 53 -2.85 -4.09 -6.93
C VAL A 53 -3.45 -3.36 -8.12
N LEU A 54 -3.52 -4.04 -9.26
CA LEU A 54 -3.96 -3.46 -10.52
C LEU A 54 -5.23 -4.12 -11.02
N LEU A 55 -6.17 -3.31 -11.51
CA LEU A 55 -7.33 -3.79 -12.23
C LEU A 55 -6.98 -3.95 -13.71
N ARG A 56 -6.94 -5.18 -14.22
CA ARG A 56 -6.77 -5.43 -15.65
C ARG A 56 -8.13 -5.54 -16.31
N ALA A 57 -8.41 -4.61 -17.22
CA ALA A 57 -9.65 -4.58 -17.98
C ALA A 57 -9.75 -5.78 -18.93
N GLY A 58 -10.93 -6.43 -18.97
CA GLY A 58 -11.25 -7.56 -19.82
C GLY A 58 -12.54 -8.26 -19.39
N PRO A 59 -13.10 -9.19 -20.18
CA PRO A 59 -14.17 -10.07 -19.73
C PRO A 59 -13.61 -11.47 -19.35
N PRO A 60 -13.53 -11.83 -18.05
CA PRO A 60 -13.86 -11.05 -16.86
C PRO A 60 -12.73 -10.09 -16.44
N GLU A 61 -13.09 -9.05 -15.68
CA GLU A 61 -12.10 -8.16 -15.06
C GLU A 61 -11.32 -8.96 -14.00
N VAL A 62 -10.01 -8.83 -14.01
CA VAL A 62 -9.14 -9.54 -13.07
C VAL A 62 -8.30 -8.54 -12.28
N VAL A 63 -8.12 -8.83 -10.98
CA VAL A 63 -7.22 -8.07 -10.13
C VAL A 63 -5.89 -8.79 -10.08
N VAL A 64 -4.87 -8.11 -10.57
CA VAL A 64 -3.50 -8.61 -10.72
C VAL A 64 -2.64 -8.01 -9.61
N ILE A 65 -1.73 -8.81 -9.09
CA ILE A 65 -0.72 -8.40 -8.13
C ILE A 65 0.61 -8.32 -8.89
N THR A 66 1.26 -7.16 -8.84
CA THR A 66 2.60 -6.97 -9.40
C THR A 66 3.61 -6.66 -8.30
N ASP A 67 4.86 -7.10 -8.47
CA ASP A 67 5.94 -6.73 -7.55
C ASP A 67 6.40 -5.28 -7.77
N GLU A 68 7.43 -4.86 -7.03
CA GLU A 68 8.01 -3.51 -7.13
C GLU A 68 8.70 -3.21 -8.49
N LEU A 69 8.89 -4.24 -9.32
CA LEU A 69 9.46 -4.15 -10.67
C LEU A 69 8.36 -4.25 -11.76
N ASP A 70 7.09 -4.11 -11.37
CA ASP A 70 5.91 -4.27 -12.22
C ASP A 70 5.81 -5.65 -12.91
N ARG A 71 6.40 -6.69 -12.32
CA ARG A 71 6.27 -8.07 -12.80
C ARG A 71 5.00 -8.70 -12.23
N ASP A 72 4.19 -9.32 -13.08
CA ASP A 72 2.97 -10.05 -12.67
C ASP A 72 3.35 -11.21 -11.72
N ALA A 73 2.96 -11.10 -10.44
CA ALA A 73 3.12 -12.16 -9.45
C ALA A 73 1.96 -13.17 -9.48
N GLY A 74 0.79 -12.75 -9.98
CA GLY A 74 -0.41 -13.57 -10.05
C GLY A 74 -1.67 -12.71 -9.94
N GLY A 75 -2.81 -13.34 -9.66
CA GLY A 75 -4.08 -12.64 -9.43
C GLY A 75 -4.66 -12.89 -8.05
N ILE A 76 -5.68 -12.14 -7.68
CA ILE A 76 -6.53 -12.46 -6.53
C ILE A 76 -7.98 -12.54 -6.97
N LEU A 77 -8.79 -13.31 -6.24
CA LEU A 77 -10.24 -13.27 -6.42
C LEU A 77 -10.77 -11.97 -5.81
N PRO A 78 -11.28 -11.02 -6.63
CA PRO A 78 -11.66 -9.72 -6.12
C PRO A 78 -13.05 -9.75 -5.47
N THR A 79 -13.29 -8.83 -4.54
CA THR A 79 -14.65 -8.54 -4.05
C THR A 79 -15.29 -7.44 -4.87
N MET A 80 -16.62 -7.36 -4.85
CA MET A 80 -17.34 -6.24 -5.47
C MET A 80 -16.91 -4.89 -4.88
N ALA A 81 -16.60 -4.84 -3.57
CA ALA A 81 -16.07 -3.67 -2.90
C ALA A 81 -14.71 -3.24 -3.48
N LEU A 82 -13.75 -4.17 -3.60
CA LEU A 82 -12.44 -3.89 -4.16
C LEU A 82 -12.52 -3.44 -5.62
N LEU A 83 -13.33 -4.12 -6.45
CA LEU A 83 -13.56 -3.72 -7.84
C LEU A 83 -14.15 -2.31 -7.92
N SER A 84 -15.15 -2.01 -7.10
CA SER A 84 -15.77 -0.68 -7.07
C SER A 84 -14.75 0.40 -6.70
N CYS A 85 -13.90 0.16 -5.72
CA CYS A 85 -12.88 1.12 -5.28
C CYS A 85 -11.75 1.29 -6.31
N LEU A 86 -11.25 0.20 -6.91
CA LEU A 86 -10.27 0.28 -8.00
C LEU A 86 -10.83 1.03 -9.22
N ARG A 87 -12.09 0.80 -9.59
CA ARG A 87 -12.76 1.53 -10.68
C ARG A 87 -12.98 3.02 -10.37
N ARG A 88 -13.07 3.40 -9.09
CA ARG A 88 -13.12 4.80 -8.63
C ARG A 88 -11.75 5.46 -8.64
N GLY A 89 -10.68 4.74 -8.96
CA GLY A 89 -9.31 5.26 -9.01
C GLY A 89 -8.60 5.26 -7.65
N VAL A 90 -9.13 4.57 -6.64
CA VAL A 90 -8.42 4.39 -5.37
C VAL A 90 -7.33 3.34 -5.58
N GLU A 91 -6.09 3.72 -5.28
CA GLU A 91 -4.95 2.82 -5.36
C GLU A 91 -4.94 1.85 -4.18
N TYR A 92 -4.59 0.59 -4.44
CA TYR A 92 -4.42 -0.44 -3.41
C TYR A 92 -3.04 -1.06 -3.51
N VAL A 93 -2.56 -1.53 -2.37
CA VAL A 93 -1.36 -2.35 -2.27
C VAL A 93 -1.67 -3.65 -1.54
N ALA A 94 -0.87 -4.66 -1.79
CA ALA A 94 -0.96 -5.98 -1.17
C ALA A 94 0.32 -6.25 -0.38
N VAL A 95 0.22 -6.36 0.94
CA VAL A 95 1.35 -6.69 1.80
C VAL A 95 1.41 -8.20 2.01
N VAL A 96 2.55 -8.84 1.74
CA VAL A 96 2.73 -10.28 1.94
C VAL A 96 2.74 -10.59 3.44
N ARG A 97 1.73 -11.31 3.93
CA ARG A 97 1.63 -11.71 5.34
C ARG A 97 2.26 -13.07 5.62
N ALA A 98 2.09 -14.02 4.71
CA ALA A 98 2.57 -15.38 4.91
C ALA A 98 2.89 -16.06 3.57
N ILE A 99 3.90 -16.92 3.59
CA ILE A 99 4.27 -17.81 2.49
C ILE A 99 4.39 -19.22 3.09
N ALA A 100 3.45 -20.12 2.75
CA ALA A 100 3.41 -21.47 3.30
C ALA A 100 2.93 -22.48 2.26
N GLY A 101 3.76 -23.49 1.96
CA GLY A 101 3.37 -24.61 1.09
C GLY A 101 2.93 -24.19 -0.33
N GLY A 102 3.47 -23.08 -0.85
CA GLY A 102 3.09 -22.52 -2.15
C GLY A 102 1.87 -21.59 -2.12
N ALA A 103 1.18 -21.46 -0.98
CA ALA A 103 0.18 -20.43 -0.78
C ALA A 103 0.82 -19.14 -0.28
N ILE A 104 0.46 -18.03 -0.90
CA ILE A 104 0.92 -16.68 -0.51
C ILE A 104 -0.30 -15.90 -0.06
N GLU A 105 -0.31 -15.52 1.23
CA GLU A 105 -1.35 -14.72 1.83
C GLU A 105 -0.97 -13.24 1.79
N LEU A 106 -1.90 -12.43 1.32
CA LEU A 106 -1.75 -11.00 1.08
C LEU A 106 -2.77 -10.22 1.90
N ASN A 107 -2.35 -9.12 2.49
CA ASN A 107 -3.24 -8.11 3.03
C ASN A 107 -3.39 -6.97 2.04
N VAL A 108 -4.54 -6.90 1.38
CA VAL A 108 -4.87 -5.83 0.44
C VAL A 108 -5.49 -4.69 1.22
N GLN A 109 -4.96 -3.50 1.03
CA GLN A 109 -5.43 -2.28 1.68
C GLN A 109 -5.19 -1.07 0.78
N ALA A 110 -5.95 0.00 1.01
CA ALA A 110 -5.75 1.23 0.27
C ALA A 110 -4.29 1.69 0.41
N ARG A 111 -3.73 2.20 -0.68
CA ARG A 111 -2.41 2.80 -0.63
C ARG A 111 -2.54 4.09 0.16
N ASP A 112 -1.99 4.06 1.36
CA ASP A 112 -1.78 5.23 2.19
C ASP A 112 -0.30 5.39 2.51
N CYS A 113 0.01 6.46 3.22
CA CYS A 113 1.35 6.82 3.63
C CYS A 113 2.01 5.83 4.60
N THR A 114 1.25 5.01 5.32
CA THR A 114 1.78 3.95 6.19
C THR A 114 2.26 2.75 5.38
N THR A 115 1.68 2.53 4.21
CA THR A 115 2.05 1.45 3.28
C THR A 115 3.12 1.84 2.27
N LEU A 116 3.50 3.11 2.24
CA LEU A 116 4.42 3.63 1.25
C LEU A 116 5.81 3.03 1.48
N ARG A 117 6.26 2.26 0.50
CA ARG A 117 7.61 1.69 0.40
C ARG A 117 8.28 2.19 -0.88
N ARG A 118 9.45 2.82 -0.76
CA ARG A 118 10.20 3.35 -1.92
C ARG A 118 11.69 3.09 -1.82
N LEU A 119 12.26 2.49 -2.86
CA LEU A 119 13.70 2.42 -3.03
C LEU A 119 14.20 3.78 -3.54
N VAL A 120 15.10 4.41 -2.79
CA VAL A 120 15.70 5.70 -3.15
C VAL A 120 17.22 5.59 -3.18
N LYS A 121 17.84 6.48 -3.96
CA LYS A 121 19.28 6.66 -3.98
C LYS A 121 19.66 7.84 -3.09
N ILE A 122 20.37 7.56 -2.02
CA ILE A 122 20.89 8.58 -1.09
C ILE A 122 22.29 9.01 -1.53
N ARG A 123 22.45 10.32 -1.70
CA ARG A 123 23.74 11.00 -1.84
C ARG A 123 24.23 11.36 -0.43
N LEU A 124 25.27 10.68 0.04
CA LEU A 124 25.85 10.95 1.36
C LEU A 124 26.57 12.30 1.38
N GLU A 125 26.51 12.98 2.53
CA GLU A 125 27.33 14.16 2.80
C GLU A 125 28.80 13.76 3.03
N PRO A 126 29.76 14.65 2.71
CA PRO A 126 31.19 14.37 2.91
C PRO A 126 31.51 14.05 4.38
N GLY A 127 32.20 12.94 4.61
CA GLY A 127 32.60 12.51 5.96
C GLY A 127 31.56 11.69 6.72
N CYS A 128 30.38 11.48 6.15
CA CYS A 128 29.39 10.54 6.67
C CYS A 128 29.66 9.12 6.16
N SER A 129 29.57 8.14 7.06
CA SER A 129 29.60 6.71 6.72
C SER A 129 28.33 6.05 7.20
N VAL A 130 27.75 5.20 6.36
CA VAL A 130 26.61 4.33 6.70
C VAL A 130 26.97 2.89 6.41
N ALA A 131 26.29 1.96 7.05
CA ALA A 131 26.39 0.53 6.84
C ALA A 131 25.07 -0.03 6.32
N THR A 132 25.13 -1.16 5.59
CA THR A 132 23.93 -1.90 5.21
C THR A 132 23.19 -2.34 6.47
N GLY A 133 21.87 -2.09 6.50
CA GLY A 133 21.01 -2.33 7.66
C GLY A 133 20.78 -1.10 8.53
N ASP A 134 21.55 -0.01 8.36
CA ASP A 134 21.35 1.23 9.11
C ASP A 134 19.94 1.79 8.88
N LEU A 135 19.33 2.28 9.94
CA LEU A 135 18.01 2.91 9.95
C LEU A 135 18.17 4.42 10.17
N LEU A 136 17.87 5.19 9.13
CA LEU A 136 17.91 6.65 9.13
C LEU A 136 16.49 7.19 9.29
N THR A 137 16.35 8.31 9.99
CA THR A 137 15.09 9.06 10.03
C THR A 137 15.04 9.95 8.80
N VAL A 138 13.87 10.14 8.23
CA VAL A 138 13.69 10.98 7.05
C VAL A 138 13.01 12.28 7.48
N GLU A 139 13.64 13.42 7.22
CA GLU A 139 13.16 14.74 7.63
C GLU A 139 13.25 15.75 6.48
N ALA A 140 12.29 16.67 6.41
CA ALA A 140 12.34 17.81 5.49
C ALA A 140 13.53 18.72 5.84
N ALA A 141 14.32 19.13 4.84
CA ALA A 141 15.35 20.14 5.08
C ALA A 141 14.69 21.45 5.52
N THR A 142 15.22 22.07 6.56
CA THR A 142 14.78 23.39 6.99
C THR A 142 15.62 24.45 6.27
N GLY A 143 15.04 25.19 5.31
CA GLY A 143 15.74 26.28 4.61
C GLY A 143 15.33 26.55 3.17
N ILE A 144 16.06 27.48 2.52
CA ILE A 144 15.71 28.14 1.23
C ILE A 144 15.83 27.22 -0.01
N ALA A 145 16.31 26.00 0.16
CA ALA A 145 16.27 24.95 -0.86
C ALA A 145 15.36 23.81 -0.38
N ALA A 146 14.08 24.10 -0.19
CA ALA A 146 13.04 23.18 0.29
C ALA A 146 12.78 21.97 -0.66
N GLU A 147 13.53 21.87 -1.75
CA GLU A 147 13.39 20.81 -2.77
C GLU A 147 14.13 19.51 -2.42
N HIS A 148 15.02 19.53 -1.42
CA HIS A 148 15.79 18.35 -1.01
C HIS A 148 15.46 18.00 0.44
N ARG A 149 15.09 16.76 0.73
CA ARG A 149 14.94 16.30 2.12
C ARG A 149 16.04 15.29 2.48
N VAL A 150 16.29 15.16 3.77
CA VAL A 150 17.54 14.64 4.33
C VAL A 150 17.29 13.33 5.08
N ALA A 151 18.20 12.37 4.92
CA ALA A 151 18.31 11.24 5.83
C ALA A 151 19.13 11.65 7.05
N VAL A 152 18.53 11.59 8.24
CA VAL A 152 19.06 12.05 9.51
C VAL A 152 19.38 10.86 10.42
N ALA A 153 20.60 10.81 10.95
CA ALA A 153 20.99 9.90 12.03
C ALA A 153 21.38 10.71 13.26
N GLY A 154 20.73 10.48 14.39
CA GLY A 154 21.05 11.17 15.65
C GLY A 154 20.92 12.70 15.60
N GLY A 155 20.09 13.25 14.71
CA GLY A 155 19.90 14.69 14.54
C GLY A 155 20.88 15.36 13.56
N ALA A 156 21.80 14.60 12.95
CA ALA A 156 22.69 15.11 11.91
C ALA A 156 22.28 14.64 10.51
N THR A 157 22.37 15.56 9.53
CA THR A 157 22.22 15.28 8.10
C THR A 157 23.28 14.31 7.62
N VAL A 158 22.87 13.13 7.16
CA VAL A 158 23.75 12.06 6.64
C VAL A 158 23.78 12.06 5.11
N GLY A 159 22.69 12.45 4.47
CA GLY A 159 22.61 12.52 3.02
C GLY A 159 21.27 13.03 2.49
N GLN A 160 21.20 13.22 1.18
CA GLN A 160 20.05 13.80 0.48
C GLN A 160 19.55 12.83 -0.60
N PHE A 161 18.26 12.89 -0.92
CA PHE A 161 17.67 12.11 -2.01
C PHE A 161 16.46 12.84 -2.62
N ASP A 162 16.11 12.48 -3.85
CA ASP A 162 14.99 13.06 -4.60
C ASP A 162 13.66 12.41 -4.18
N TRP A 163 12.63 13.25 -4.03
CA TRP A 163 11.29 12.84 -3.57
C TRP A 163 10.34 12.64 -4.74
N ASP A 164 9.39 11.71 -4.58
CA ASP A 164 8.17 11.70 -5.40
C ASP A 164 7.03 12.47 -4.70
N GLU A 165 6.02 12.87 -5.49
CA GLU A 165 4.88 13.64 -4.99
C GLU A 165 4.11 12.90 -3.89
N ALA A 166 4.05 11.57 -3.96
CA ALA A 166 3.39 10.74 -2.97
C ALA A 166 4.10 10.81 -1.61
N LEU A 167 5.43 10.69 -1.58
CA LEU A 167 6.22 10.81 -0.35
C LEU A 167 6.09 12.22 0.25
N ALA A 168 6.06 13.26 -0.62
CA ALA A 168 5.90 14.64 -0.20
C ALA A 168 4.56 14.87 0.51
N ALA A 169 3.45 14.47 -0.12
CA ALA A 169 2.10 14.59 0.43
C ALA A 169 1.98 13.91 1.80
N CYS A 170 2.53 12.72 1.95
CA CYS A 170 2.48 11.99 3.21
C CYS A 170 3.17 12.67 4.38
N LEU A 171 4.27 13.37 4.11
CA LEU A 171 4.98 14.11 5.15
C LEU A 171 4.28 15.41 5.52
N ASP A 172 3.58 16.02 4.56
CA ASP A 172 2.74 17.20 4.81
C ASP A 172 1.52 16.82 5.68
N GLU A 173 1.06 15.57 5.62
CA GLU A 173 0.10 14.98 6.57
C GLU A 173 0.69 14.68 7.96
N GLY A 174 1.98 14.94 8.18
CA GLY A 174 2.66 14.80 9.46
C GLY A 174 3.20 13.40 9.76
N LEU A 175 3.18 12.48 8.78
CA LEU A 175 3.74 11.16 8.95
C LEU A 175 5.27 11.17 8.90
N ARG A 176 5.86 10.26 9.66
CA ARG A 176 7.31 10.08 9.72
C ARG A 176 7.72 8.93 8.83
N PHE A 177 8.91 9.03 8.26
CA PHE A 177 9.48 7.99 7.42
C PHE A 177 10.82 7.53 7.98
N ARG A 178 11.14 6.25 7.74
CA ARG A 178 12.46 5.69 8.00
C ARG A 178 13.05 5.15 6.72
N ALA A 179 14.34 5.39 6.51
CA ALA A 179 15.09 4.84 5.40
C ALA A 179 16.04 3.75 5.93
N GLN A 180 15.87 2.52 5.45
CA GLN A 180 16.78 1.42 5.77
C GLN A 180 17.79 1.25 4.64
N ILE A 181 19.08 1.31 4.93
CA ILE A 181 20.12 1.09 3.92
C ILE A 181 20.12 -0.38 3.49
N VAL A 182 19.91 -0.63 2.20
CA VAL A 182 19.85 -1.99 1.64
C VAL A 182 21.07 -2.35 0.81
N SER A 183 21.74 -1.36 0.22
CA SER A 183 22.96 -1.59 -0.55
C SER A 183 23.84 -0.35 -0.59
N ILE A 184 25.15 -0.55 -0.60
CA ILE A 184 26.16 0.49 -0.75
C ILE A 184 27.02 0.10 -1.93
N THR A 185 27.11 0.99 -2.91
CA THR A 185 27.87 0.78 -4.14
C THR A 185 28.75 2.00 -4.41
N ASP A 186 29.74 1.85 -5.28
CA ASP A 186 30.56 2.99 -5.74
C ASP A 186 29.71 4.08 -6.42
N ALA A 187 28.53 3.71 -6.94
CA ALA A 187 27.59 4.63 -7.55
C ALA A 187 26.72 5.40 -6.53
N GLY A 188 26.74 5.02 -5.24
CA GLY A 188 25.96 5.63 -4.16
C GLY A 188 25.30 4.61 -3.24
N VAL A 189 24.48 5.13 -2.32
CA VAL A 189 23.77 4.33 -1.32
C VAL A 189 22.32 4.13 -1.74
N LEU A 190 21.83 2.91 -1.66
CA LEU A 190 20.42 2.58 -1.85
C LEU A 190 19.76 2.33 -0.51
N ALA A 191 18.59 2.95 -0.32
CA ALA A 191 17.80 2.80 0.88
C ALA A 191 16.33 2.56 0.56
N VAL A 192 15.66 1.75 1.36
CA VAL A 192 14.22 1.56 1.29
C VAL A 192 13.57 2.48 2.33
N ILE A 193 12.80 3.45 1.87
CA ILE A 193 11.94 4.29 2.70
C ILE A 193 10.68 3.50 3.02
N ARG A 194 10.27 3.55 4.29
CA ARG A 194 9.01 3.00 4.79
C ARG A 194 8.31 4.03 5.66
N GLY A 195 6.99 4.11 5.55
CA GLY A 195 6.17 4.82 6.54
C GLY A 195 6.46 4.26 7.93
N ALA A 196 6.74 5.16 8.88
CA ALA A 196 6.84 4.80 10.29
C ALA A 196 5.49 5.11 10.96
N PRO A 197 4.93 4.17 11.75
CA PRO A 197 3.73 4.43 12.53
C PRO A 197 3.95 5.50 13.60
#